data_AF-A0AAV3Q169-F1
#
_entry.id   AF-A0AAV3Q169-F1
#
_cell.length_a   1.000
_cell.length_b   1.000
_cell.length_c   1.000
_cell.angle_alpha   90.00
_cell.angle_beta   90.00
_cell.angle_gamma   90.00
#
_symmetry.space_group_name_H-M   'P 1'
#
loop_
_entity.id
_entity.type
_entity.pdbx_description
1 polymer ?
#
loop_
_entity_poly.entity_id
_entity_poly.type
_entity_poly.pdbx_seq_one_letter_code
_entity_poly.pdbx_strand_id
1 'polypeptide(L)'
;MKRRFWFLSPWNLHTNGRTWSSFKERLSTIYAQLKNQGRLDILDYVVCTLWSLWKARNRIIFEEKRECWAQIWEAGVHLADDFAAGNCKGEATNASTTDDTDNSAGRWQIPETGYMKFNIDAALNATTNSGAAGVIRRNDKGEFWGRDPHC
;
A
#
# COMPACT_ATOMS: atom_id res chain seq x y z
N MET A 1 17.34 23.33 10.22
CA MET A 1 18.34 22.83 9.26
C MET A 1 17.77 21.59 8.54
N LYS A 2 17.27 21.70 7.31
CA LYS A 2 16.68 20.56 6.57
C LYS A 2 17.79 19.73 5.91
N ARG A 3 18.19 18.61 6.52
CA ARG A 3 19.13 17.67 5.89
C ARG A 3 18.45 17.00 4.68
N ARG A 4 19.00 17.22 3.48
CA ARG A 4 18.56 16.57 2.23
C ARG A 4 19.03 15.11 2.24
N PHE A 5 18.20 14.22 2.79
CA PHE A 5 18.55 12.82 3.08
C PHE A 5 18.87 11.97 1.83
N TRP A 6 18.40 12.37 0.65
CA TRP A 6 18.72 11.70 -0.63
C TRP A 6 20.22 11.62 -0.95
N PHE A 7 21.06 12.40 -0.26
CA PHE A 7 22.51 12.48 -0.47
C PHE A 7 23.33 11.81 0.65
N LEU A 8 22.71 10.98 1.51
CA LEU A 8 23.42 10.25 2.57
C LEU A 8 23.83 8.81 2.18
N SER A 9 23.56 8.41 0.93
CA SER A 9 24.17 7.21 0.37
C SER A 9 25.60 7.53 -0.09
N PRO A 10 26.60 6.65 0.15
CA PRO A 10 27.93 6.78 -0.48
C PRO A 10 27.85 6.84 -2.02
N TRP A 11 26.72 6.38 -2.56
CA TRP A 11 26.32 6.56 -3.94
C TRP A 11 25.64 7.91 -4.11
N ASN A 12 26.42 8.99 -4.04
CA ASN A 12 26.04 10.25 -4.69
C ASN A 12 25.98 9.95 -6.18
N LEU A 13 24.83 9.49 -6.66
CA LEU A 13 24.58 9.29 -8.08
C LEU A 13 24.52 10.69 -8.71
N HIS A 14 25.70 11.25 -9.03
CA HIS A 14 25.81 12.39 -9.91
C HIS A 14 25.28 11.93 -11.27
N THR A 15 24.05 12.33 -11.58
CA THR A 15 23.45 12.11 -12.89
C THR A 15 24.11 13.07 -13.89
N ASN A 16 25.37 12.81 -14.20
CA ASN A 16 26.11 13.56 -15.21
C ASN A 16 25.55 13.19 -16.60
N GLY A 17 24.76 14.10 -17.18
CA GLY A 17 24.63 14.33 -18.62
C GLY A 17 24.13 13.20 -19.54
N ARG A 18 23.91 11.98 -19.05
CA ARG A 18 23.24 10.92 -19.84
C ARG A 18 21.74 11.11 -19.73
N THR A 19 21.06 11.11 -20.87
CA THR A 19 19.60 11.05 -20.99
C THR A 19 19.09 9.75 -20.38
N TRP A 20 18.86 9.77 -19.07
CA TRP A 20 18.10 8.71 -18.40
C TRP A 20 16.66 8.86 -18.85
N SER A 21 16.11 7.82 -19.46
CA SER A 21 14.67 7.72 -19.65
C SER A 21 13.97 7.87 -18.30
N SER A 22 12.83 8.57 -18.29
CA SER A 22 12.10 8.87 -17.05
C SER A 22 11.81 7.57 -16.27
N PHE A 23 11.62 7.66 -14.96
CA PHE A 23 11.22 6.49 -14.14
C PHE A 23 9.98 5.79 -14.74
N LYS A 24 9.04 6.59 -15.27
CA LYS A 24 7.88 6.11 -16.01
C LYS A 24 8.27 5.29 -17.24
N GLU A 25 9.14 5.82 -18.10
CA GLU A 25 9.63 5.08 -19.29
C GLU A 25 10.37 3.79 -18.91
N ARG A 26 11.15 3.80 -17.83
CA ARG A 26 11.85 2.62 -17.33
C ARG A 26 10.88 1.56 -16.84
N LEU A 27 9.90 1.92 -16.02
CA LEU A 27 8.84 1.01 -15.59
C LEU A 27 8.04 0.48 -16.78
N SER A 28 7.67 1.33 -17.74
CA SER A 28 6.97 0.90 -18.95
C SER A 28 7.78 -0.10 -19.78
N THR A 29 9.09 0.09 -19.85
CA THR A 29 9.99 -0.84 -20.55
C THR A 29 10.06 -2.18 -19.83
N ILE A 30 10.23 -2.16 -18.51
CA ILE A 30 10.24 -3.38 -17.66
C ILE A 30 8.90 -4.11 -17.80
N TYR A 31 7.77 -3.40 -17.73
CA TYR A 31 6.45 -3.96 -17.94
C TYR A 31 6.32 -4.64 -19.30
N ALA A 32 6.70 -3.96 -20.39
CA ALA A 32 6.65 -4.52 -21.73
C ALA A 32 7.52 -5.78 -21.88
N GLN A 33 8.73 -5.77 -21.32
CA GLN A 33 9.63 -6.93 -21.33
C GLN A 33 9.04 -8.12 -20.56
N LEU A 34 8.57 -7.89 -19.33
CA LEU A 34 7.97 -8.92 -18.49
C LEU A 34 6.67 -9.46 -19.10
N LYS A 35 5.85 -8.60 -19.71
CA LYS A 35 4.65 -9.00 -20.45
C LYS A 35 5.01 -9.95 -21.59
N ASN A 36 6.02 -9.61 -22.39
CA ASN A 36 6.47 -10.44 -23.51
C ASN A 36 7.03 -11.80 -23.04
N GLN A 37 7.51 -11.88 -21.81
CA GLN A 37 8.01 -13.12 -21.18
C GLN A 37 6.92 -13.90 -20.41
N GLY A 38 5.69 -13.36 -20.31
CA GLY A 38 4.63 -13.96 -19.48
C GLY A 38 4.92 -13.91 -17.98
N ARG A 39 5.78 -12.98 -17.53
CA ARG A 39 6.31 -12.88 -16.16
C ARG A 39 5.83 -11.64 -15.42
N LEU A 40 4.54 -11.32 -15.53
CA LEU A 40 3.96 -10.16 -14.86
C LEU A 40 3.95 -10.31 -13.32
N ASP A 41 4.05 -11.54 -12.80
CA ASP A 41 4.25 -11.86 -11.38
C ASP A 41 5.44 -11.10 -10.77
N ILE A 42 6.50 -10.88 -11.56
CA ILE A 42 7.70 -10.16 -11.10
C ILE A 42 7.39 -8.70 -10.76
N LEU A 43 6.37 -8.09 -11.38
CA LEU A 43 6.01 -6.69 -11.10
C LEU A 43 5.51 -6.50 -9.68
N ASP A 44 4.83 -7.49 -9.10
CA ASP A 44 4.34 -7.41 -7.73
C ASP A 44 5.53 -7.30 -6.76
N TYR A 45 6.58 -8.09 -6.96
CA TYR A 45 7.82 -8.00 -6.19
C TYR A 45 8.53 -6.65 -6.38
N VAL A 46 8.57 -6.11 -7.61
CA VAL A 46 9.18 -4.80 -7.88
C VAL A 46 8.44 -3.69 -7.14
N VAL A 47 7.10 -3.65 -7.26
CA VAL A 47 6.27 -2.62 -6.65
C VAL A 47 6.29 -2.73 -5.13
N CYS A 48 6.16 -3.95 -4.59
CA CYS A 48 6.20 -4.18 -3.14
C CYS A 48 7.57 -3.84 -2.54
N THR A 49 8.67 -4.10 -3.24
CA THR A 49 10.01 -3.68 -2.82
C THR A 49 10.14 -2.15 -2.79
N LEU A 50 9.66 -1.45 -3.83
CA LEU A 50 9.67 0.02 -3.86
C LEU A 50 8.83 0.61 -2.72
N TRP A 51 7.67 0.01 -2.44
CA TRP A 51 6.83 0.37 -1.32
C TRP A 51 7.51 0.14 0.05
N SER A 52 8.12 -1.02 0.25
CA SER A 52 8.88 -1.34 1.47
C SER A 52 10.04 -0.37 1.68
N LEU A 53 10.74 0.02 0.61
CA LEU A 53 11.80 1.03 0.68
C LEU A 53 11.25 2.41 1.10
N TRP A 54 10.09 2.80 0.56
CA TRP A 54 9.42 4.02 0.98
C TRP A 54 8.99 3.99 2.45
N LYS A 55 8.44 2.86 2.94
CA LYS A 55 8.10 2.70 4.35
C LYS A 55 9.32 2.74 5.26
N ALA A 56 10.41 2.06 4.90
CA ALA A 56 11.66 2.09 5.65
C ALA A 56 12.21 3.52 5.77
N ARG A 57 12.15 4.30 4.67
CA ARG A 57 12.48 5.73 4.72
C ARG A 57 11.59 6.49 5.70
N ASN A 58 10.28 6.28 5.67
CA ASN A 58 9.36 6.97 6.56
C ASN A 58 9.63 6.62 8.03
N ARG A 59 9.92 5.37 8.35
CA ARG A 59 10.32 4.95 9.70
C ARG A 59 11.58 5.66 10.18
N ILE A 60 12.56 5.85 9.29
CA ILE A 60 13.75 6.65 9.63
C ILE A 60 13.38 8.11 9.94
N ILE A 61 12.45 8.71 9.20
CA ILE A 61 12.08 10.13 9.32
C ILE A 61 11.18 10.39 10.54
N PHE A 62 10.21 9.51 10.78
CA PHE A 62 9.14 9.74 11.75
C PHE A 62 9.29 8.93 13.04
N GLU A 63 10.04 7.82 13.01
CA GLU A 63 10.20 6.90 14.14
C GLU A 63 11.68 6.73 14.56
N GLU A 64 12.62 7.39 13.88
CA GLU A 64 14.09 7.23 14.07
C GLU A 64 14.58 5.76 13.98
N LYS A 65 13.77 4.90 13.38
CA LYS A 65 14.04 3.46 13.28
C LYS A 65 14.73 3.13 11.96
N ARG A 66 15.84 2.39 12.03
CA ARG A 66 16.56 1.88 10.86
C ARG A 66 16.31 0.39 10.68
N GLU A 67 16.12 0.00 9.43
CA GLU A 67 15.99 -1.39 9.01
C GLU A 67 17.17 -1.71 8.09
N CYS A 68 17.70 -2.93 8.18
CA CYS A 68 18.73 -3.37 7.25
C CYS A 68 18.10 -3.74 5.89
N TRP A 69 18.93 -3.81 4.85
CA TRP A 69 18.45 -4.10 3.50
C TRP A 69 17.71 -5.45 3.42
N ALA A 70 18.14 -6.45 4.19
CA ALA A 70 17.53 -7.78 4.21
C ALA A 70 16.10 -7.71 4.75
N GLN A 71 15.87 -6.96 5.83
CA GLN A 71 14.54 -6.74 6.39
C GLN A 71 13.60 -6.03 5.40
N ILE A 72 14.13 -5.04 4.66
CA ILE A 72 13.34 -4.30 3.65
C ILE A 72 12.98 -5.21 2.48
N TRP A 73 13.93 -6.04 2.03
CA TRP A 73 13.72 -7.03 0.97
C TRP A 73 12.69 -8.08 1.38
N GLU A 74 12.87 -8.71 2.54
CA GLU A 74 11.93 -9.71 3.09
C GLU A 74 10.52 -9.12 3.24
N ALA A 75 10.40 -7.89 3.73
CA ALA A 75 9.11 -7.20 3.82
C ALA A 75 8.46 -6.98 2.43
N GLY A 76 9.27 -6.72 1.40
CA GLY A 76 8.80 -6.60 0.02
C GLY A 76 8.33 -7.94 -0.55
N VAL A 77 9.09 -9.01 -0.34
CA VAL A 77 8.75 -10.38 -0.79
C VAL A 77 7.47 -10.86 -0.10
N HIS A 78 7.40 -10.80 1.23
CA HIS A 78 6.20 -11.22 1.96
C HIS A 78 4.96 -10.45 1.52
N LEU A 79 5.07 -9.14 1.27
CA LEU A 79 3.94 -8.34 0.81
C LEU A 79 3.46 -8.76 -0.59
N ALA A 80 4.39 -9.09 -1.49
CA ALA A 80 4.05 -9.59 -2.82
C ALA A 80 3.39 -10.97 -2.75
N ASP A 81 3.93 -11.87 -1.93
CA ASP A 81 3.38 -13.21 -1.72
C ASP A 81 1.97 -13.14 -1.11
N ASP A 82 1.77 -12.29 -0.10
CA ASP A 82 0.46 -12.05 0.53
C ASP A 82 -0.56 -11.49 -0.47
N PHE A 83 -0.12 -10.57 -1.34
CA PHE A 83 -0.97 -10.01 -2.39
C PHE A 83 -1.39 -11.08 -3.40
N ALA A 84 -0.45 -11.91 -3.85
CA ALA A 84 -0.74 -13.03 -4.74
C ALA A 84 -1.70 -14.03 -4.09
N ALA A 85 -1.44 -14.45 -2.85
CA ALA A 85 -2.27 -15.38 -2.10
C ALA A 85 -3.68 -14.84 -1.81
N GLY A 86 -3.80 -13.53 -1.55
CA GLY A 86 -5.08 -12.85 -1.38
C GLY A 86 -5.92 -12.79 -2.65
N ASN A 87 -5.27 -12.62 -3.81
CA ASN A 87 -5.95 -12.57 -5.10
C ASN A 87 -6.38 -13.96 -5.61
N CYS A 88 -5.65 -15.03 -5.28
CA CYS A 88 -6.03 -16.40 -5.62
C CYS A 88 -7.34 -16.88 -4.95
N LYS A 89 -7.77 -16.25 -3.84
CA LYS A 89 -9.04 -16.59 -3.17
C LYS A 89 -10.29 -16.17 -3.96
N GLY A 90 -10.13 -15.39 -5.04
CA GLY A 90 -11.22 -15.07 -5.98
C GLY A 90 -11.49 -16.14 -7.03
N GLU A 91 -10.57 -17.11 -7.21
CA GLU A 91 -10.67 -18.17 -8.23
C GLU A 91 -10.89 -19.57 -7.63
N ALA A 92 -11.21 -19.65 -6.34
CA ALA A 92 -11.62 -20.90 -5.69
C ALA A 92 -13.01 -21.32 -6.21
N THR A 93 -12.99 -22.06 -7.32
CA THR A 93 -13.92 -23.11 -7.72
C THR A 93 -15.41 -22.80 -7.58
N ASN A 94 -16.06 -22.57 -8.73
CA ASN A 94 -17.43 -22.99 -8.98
C ASN A 94 -17.52 -24.52 -8.85
N ALA A 95 -17.51 -25.02 -7.61
CA ALA A 95 -17.90 -26.37 -7.27
C ALA A 95 -19.04 -26.24 -6.27
N SER A 96 -20.23 -26.49 -6.78
CA SER A 96 -21.49 -26.46 -6.08
C SER A 96 -21.44 -27.22 -4.77
N THR A 97 -21.72 -26.55 -3.66
CA THR A 97 -22.58 -27.10 -2.61
C THR A 97 -23.28 -25.94 -1.93
N THR A 98 -24.61 -26.02 -1.97
CA THR A 98 -25.59 -25.17 -1.31
C THR A 98 -25.25 -24.96 0.16
N ASP A 99 -24.89 -23.73 0.52
CA ASP A 99 -25.32 -23.13 1.79
C ASP A 99 -25.27 -21.61 1.62
N ASP A 100 -26.43 -21.02 1.35
CA ASP A 100 -26.67 -19.57 1.29
C ASP A 100 -26.67 -18.98 2.72
N THR A 101 -25.55 -19.09 3.42
CA THR A 101 -25.28 -18.25 4.60
C THR A 101 -24.21 -17.24 4.25
N ASP A 102 -24.69 -16.15 3.66
CA ASP A 102 -24.20 -14.79 3.86
C ASP A 102 -22.69 -14.63 4.10
N ASN A 103 -21.89 -14.92 3.07
CA ASN A 103 -20.47 -14.62 3.04
C ASN A 103 -20.20 -13.11 2.78
N SER A 104 -21.19 -12.24 3.00
CA SER A 104 -21.07 -10.78 2.86
C SER A 104 -20.55 -10.10 4.13
N ALA A 105 -20.54 -10.79 5.27
CA ALA A 105 -20.14 -10.26 6.57
C ALA A 105 -18.70 -9.70 6.63
N GLY A 106 -17.84 -10.04 5.67
CA GLY A 106 -16.45 -9.57 5.59
C GLY A 106 -16.16 -8.48 4.56
N ARG A 107 -17.12 -8.15 3.67
CA ARG A 107 -16.91 -7.15 2.60
C ARG A 107 -17.66 -5.87 2.91
N TRP A 108 -17.02 -4.73 2.64
CA TRP A 108 -17.69 -3.45 2.80
C TRP A 108 -18.95 -3.38 1.93
N GLN A 109 -20.09 -3.14 2.57
CA GLN A 109 -21.36 -2.87 1.90
C GLN A 109 -21.76 -1.40 2.00
N ILE A 110 -22.46 -0.94 0.97
CA ILE A 110 -23.14 0.36 0.94
C ILE A 110 -24.20 0.39 2.06
N PRO A 111 -24.40 1.52 2.75
CA PRO A 111 -25.42 1.62 3.81
C PRO A 111 -26.83 1.48 3.22
N GLU A 112 -27.79 1.07 4.04
CA GLU A 112 -29.20 1.07 3.64
C GLU A 112 -29.69 2.48 3.28
N THR A 113 -30.64 2.58 2.35
CA THR A 113 -31.22 3.85 1.91
C THR A 113 -31.67 4.70 3.10
N GLY A 114 -31.27 5.98 3.13
CA GLY A 114 -31.55 6.89 4.25
C GLY A 114 -30.62 6.76 5.45
N TYR A 115 -29.69 5.81 5.47
CA TYR A 115 -28.67 5.68 6.51
C TYR A 115 -27.31 6.21 6.05
N MET A 116 -26.50 6.60 7.04
CA MET A 116 -25.14 7.11 6.84
C MET A 116 -24.16 6.21 7.57
N LYS A 117 -23.05 5.85 6.92
CA LYS A 117 -22.01 5.02 7.54
C LYS A 117 -20.79 5.85 7.89
N PHE A 118 -20.34 5.65 9.11
CA PHE A 118 -19.13 6.26 9.67
C PHE A 118 -18.08 5.19 9.86
N ASN A 119 -16.96 5.31 9.15
CA ASN A 119 -15.78 4.50 9.45
C ASN A 119 -14.88 5.35 10.36
N ILE A 120 -14.59 4.84 11.55
CA ILE A 120 -13.83 5.54 12.58
C ILE A 120 -12.55 4.74 12.82
N ASP A 121 -11.41 5.42 12.82
CA ASP A 121 -10.12 4.85 13.19
C ASP A 121 -9.44 5.78 14.21
N ALA A 122 -8.73 5.20 15.17
CA ALA A 122 -8.06 5.96 16.23
C ALA A 122 -6.64 5.44 16.45
N ALA A 123 -5.70 6.37 16.59
CA ALA A 123 -4.30 6.09 16.88
C ALA A 123 -3.91 6.72 18.22
N LEU A 124 -3.23 5.94 19.05
CA LEU A 124 -2.68 6.38 20.34
C LEU A 124 -1.16 6.30 20.32
N ASN A 125 -0.51 7.31 20.87
CA ASN A 125 0.92 7.33 21.14
C ASN A 125 1.13 7.30 22.66
N ALA A 126 1.52 6.13 23.17
CA ALA A 126 1.75 5.92 24.60
C ALA A 126 2.92 6.73 25.16
N THR A 127 3.91 7.07 24.33
CA THR A 127 5.10 7.81 24.75
C THR A 127 4.81 9.30 24.97
N THR A 128 3.97 9.88 24.12
CA THR A 128 3.57 11.30 24.22
C THR A 128 2.23 11.48 24.94
N ASN A 129 1.61 10.39 25.39
CA ASN A 129 0.27 10.34 25.95
C ASN A 129 -0.76 11.14 25.13
N SER A 130 -0.66 11.04 23.80
CA SER A 130 -1.48 11.78 22.86
C SER A 130 -2.15 10.83 21.87
N GLY A 131 -3.25 11.25 21.28
CA GLY A 131 -3.97 10.45 20.28
C GLY A 131 -4.63 11.31 19.23
N ALA A 132 -5.06 10.67 18.15
CA ALA A 132 -5.86 11.27 17.09
C ALA A 132 -6.91 10.26 16.62
N ALA A 133 -8.06 10.75 16.20
CA ALA A 133 -9.09 9.94 15.57
C ALA A 133 -9.40 10.50 14.18
N GLY A 134 -9.82 9.64 13.26
CA GLY A 134 -10.26 10.02 11.94
C GLY A 134 -11.64 9.42 11.66
N VAL A 135 -12.56 10.24 11.16
CA VAL A 135 -13.90 9.80 10.77
C VAL A 135 -14.11 10.02 9.28
N ILE A 136 -14.50 8.96 8.57
CA ILE A 136 -14.95 9.02 7.18
C ILE A 136 -16.45 8.80 7.14
N ARG A 137 -17.17 9.78 6.61
CA ARG A 137 -18.62 9.74 6.42
C ARG A 137 -18.98 9.35 4.99
N ARG A 138 -19.88 8.38 4.82
CA ARG A 138 -20.43 7.96 3.52
C ARG A 138 -21.95 7.96 3.53
N ASN A 139 -22.56 8.41 2.43
CA ASN A 139 -24.01 8.36 2.25
C ASN A 139 -24.49 6.94 1.88
N ASP A 140 -25.80 6.82 1.70
CA ASP A 140 -26.51 5.62 1.24
C ASP A 140 -26.21 5.20 -0.20
N LYS A 141 -25.47 6.02 -0.96
CA LYS A 141 -24.88 5.66 -2.25
C LYS A 141 -23.42 5.22 -2.14
N GLY A 142 -22.87 5.20 -0.92
CA GLY A 142 -21.47 4.89 -0.67
C GLY A 142 -20.49 6.03 -0.98
N GLU A 143 -21.00 7.21 -1.37
CA GLU A 143 -20.20 8.36 -1.75
C GLU A 143 -19.58 9.03 -0.53
N PHE A 144 -18.35 9.51 -0.68
CA PHE A 144 -17.66 10.25 0.37
C PHE A 144 -18.30 11.64 0.55
N TRP A 145 -18.79 11.91 1.76
CA TRP A 145 -19.48 13.16 2.06
C TRP A 145 -18.58 14.17 2.83
N GLY A 146 -17.40 13.76 3.30
CA GLY A 146 -16.47 14.64 3.98
C GLY A 146 -15.69 13.99 5.12
N ARG A 147 -14.67 14.70 5.61
CA ARG A 147 -14.03 14.45 6.92
C ARG A 147 -14.70 15.33 7.95
N ASP A 148 -14.90 14.81 9.17
CA ASP A 148 -15.32 15.65 10.28
C ASP A 148 -14.19 16.63 10.63
N PRO A 149 -14.40 17.96 10.61
CA PRO A 149 -13.37 18.94 10.93
C PRO A 149 -13.03 19.03 12.42
N HIS A 150 -13.72 18.30 13.29
CA HIS A 150 -13.54 18.36 14.75
C HIS A 150 -12.62 17.26 15.35
N CYS A 151 -11.87 16.53 14.52
CA CYS A 151 -10.88 15.55 14.97
C CYS A 151 -9.44 15.98 14.69
#